data_AF-A0A9N8HU27-F1
#
_entry.id   AF-A0A9N8HU27-F1
#
_cell.length_a   1.000
_cell.length_b   1.000
_cell.length_c   1.000
_cell.angle_alpha   90.00
_cell.angle_beta   90.00
_cell.angle_gamma   90.00
#
_symmetry.space_group_name_H-M   'P 1'
#
loop_
_entity.id
_entity.type
_entity.pdbx_description
1 polymer ?
#
loop_
_entity_poly.entity_id
_entity_poly.type
_entity_poly.pdbx_seq_one_letter_code
_entity_poly.pdbx_strand_id
1 'polypeptide(L)'
;MSSGSDGGESDGEVSDSSEDIGSRLDKISLAKRQNVEEELGEEMADDDRDEDDEEEEMAARGGGMAPDQPKESAESVAPSAAAAAAAAAATSAAASAELSKLKVAQLKDKCRELGLKVGGKKEELIQRLSTNAGGELEKAKDNNKEADKNDAEKAPTWTKSKAKDTLYDMIVTGKVPSKEEITPKELFEQYLKHLPEYKYFQDYTALGFASKLGYLRDKAAERQDRSRDDAKALEHDRLIYPPRTEDTKGRPIWEGSPAQEQLRKDIKAGKQKDLFPRHLYESQQVYYENYDLDFFRNKIYQVEKAMKRVAWVKATDEKKKKKK
;
A
#
# COMPACT_ATOMS: atom_id res chain seq x y z
N MET A 1 7.09 86.19 14.25
CA MET A 1 6.59 86.37 12.88
C MET A 1 6.20 85.00 12.36
N SER A 2 4.90 84.79 12.19
CA SER A 2 4.27 83.55 11.75
C SER A 2 4.45 83.35 10.24
N SER A 3 4.80 82.14 9.84
CA SER A 3 4.65 81.58 8.50
C SER A 3 4.75 80.06 8.70
N GLY A 4 3.71 79.24 8.54
CA GLY A 4 2.66 79.28 7.52
C GLY A 4 3.07 78.32 6.41
N SER A 5 2.88 77.02 6.63
CA SER A 5 3.14 75.97 5.64
C SER A 5 1.87 75.17 5.41
N ASP A 6 1.05 75.77 4.53
CA ASP A 6 0.33 75.18 3.41
C ASP A 6 0.24 73.65 3.38
N GLY A 7 -0.98 73.15 3.62
CA GLY A 7 -1.37 71.76 3.41
C GLY A 7 -1.76 71.56 1.95
N GLY A 8 -0.97 70.76 1.24
CA GLY A 8 -1.34 70.22 -0.06
C GLY A 8 -2.16 68.95 0.14
N GLU A 9 -3.48 69.06 0.03
CA GLU A 9 -4.38 67.92 -0.23
C GLU A 9 -4.10 67.42 -1.65
N SER A 10 -3.42 66.28 -1.75
CA SER A 10 -3.33 65.50 -2.98
C SER A 10 -4.44 64.46 -2.98
N ASP A 11 -5.55 64.78 -3.65
CA ASP A 11 -6.57 63.81 -4.03
C ASP A 11 -5.97 62.81 -5.04
N GLY A 12 -5.41 61.73 -4.49
CA GLY A 12 -5.05 60.56 -5.26
C GLY A 12 -6.30 59.76 -5.60
N GLU A 13 -6.81 59.93 -6.82
CA GLU A 13 -7.73 59.00 -7.45
C GLU A 13 -7.10 57.59 -7.42
N VAL A 14 -7.56 56.76 -6.48
CA VAL A 14 -7.27 55.33 -6.44
C VAL A 14 -8.16 54.69 -7.50
N SER A 15 -7.63 54.53 -8.70
CA SER A 15 -8.24 53.75 -9.75
C SER A 15 -8.37 52.31 -9.29
N ASP A 16 -9.61 51.95 -8.94
CA ASP A 16 -10.08 50.62 -8.58
C ASP A 16 -9.83 49.64 -9.74
N SER A 17 -8.61 49.12 -9.79
CA SER A 17 -8.22 47.97 -10.62
C SER A 17 -8.66 46.70 -9.91
N SER A 18 -9.98 46.51 -9.83
CA SER A 18 -10.63 45.29 -9.31
C SER A 18 -10.59 44.13 -10.32
N GLU A 19 -9.97 44.34 -11.49
CA GLU A 19 -9.75 43.27 -12.46
C GLU A 19 -8.41 42.57 -12.20
N ASP A 20 -8.49 41.25 -12.00
CA ASP A 20 -7.40 40.28 -12.22
C ASP A 20 -6.57 39.78 -11.02
N ILE A 21 -7.16 39.71 -9.82
CA ILE A 21 -6.59 38.89 -8.72
C ILE A 21 -6.97 37.40 -8.87
N GLY A 22 -8.13 37.10 -9.46
CA GLY A 22 -8.61 35.72 -9.65
C GLY A 22 -7.74 34.88 -10.60
N SER A 23 -7.26 35.45 -11.70
CA SER A 23 -6.42 34.78 -12.71
C SER A 23 -5.01 34.41 -12.20
N ARG A 24 -4.51 35.12 -11.19
CA ARG A 24 -3.16 34.93 -10.67
C ARG A 24 -3.07 33.76 -9.67
N LEU A 25 -4.16 33.47 -8.95
CA LEU A 25 -4.23 32.31 -8.05
C LEU A 25 -4.37 30.98 -8.83
N ASP A 26 -5.09 30.96 -9.96
CA ASP A 26 -5.21 29.75 -10.79
C ASP A 26 -3.89 29.36 -11.47
N LYS A 27 -3.06 30.35 -11.86
CA LYS A 27 -1.73 30.08 -12.45
C LYS A 27 -0.71 29.54 -11.43
N ILE A 28 -0.78 29.99 -10.17
CA ILE A 28 0.06 29.43 -9.10
C ILE A 28 -0.40 28.02 -8.72
N SER A 29 -1.70 27.73 -8.78
CA SER A 29 -2.25 26.41 -8.48
C SER A 29 -1.96 25.36 -9.56
N LEU A 30 -1.86 25.76 -10.85
CA LEU A 30 -1.45 24.85 -11.93
C LEU A 30 0.05 24.51 -11.88
N ALA A 31 0.91 25.50 -11.57
CA ALA A 31 2.36 25.30 -11.47
C ALA A 31 2.77 24.44 -10.26
N LYS A 32 2.03 24.50 -9.15
CA LYS A 32 2.23 23.57 -8.01
C LYS A 32 1.75 22.15 -8.30
N ARG A 33 0.76 21.93 -9.17
CA ARG A 33 0.30 20.57 -9.53
C ARG A 33 1.29 19.82 -10.43
N GLN A 34 1.98 20.50 -11.35
CA GLN A 34 2.98 19.84 -12.19
C GLN A 34 4.25 19.41 -11.43
N ASN A 35 4.58 20.07 -10.31
CA ASN A 35 5.76 19.71 -9.52
C ASN A 35 5.48 18.65 -8.43
N VAL A 36 4.21 18.43 -8.07
CA VAL A 36 3.79 17.44 -7.05
C VAL A 36 3.64 16.04 -7.63
N GLU A 37 3.36 15.89 -8.94
CA GLU A 37 3.30 14.56 -9.59
C GLU A 37 4.68 13.90 -9.78
N GLU A 38 5.79 14.64 -9.73
CA GLU A 38 7.14 14.05 -9.76
C GLU A 38 7.65 13.65 -8.36
N GLU A 39 7.04 14.17 -7.28
CA GLU A 39 7.48 13.95 -5.89
C GLU A 39 6.63 12.89 -5.14
N LEU A 40 5.37 12.65 -5.53
CA LEU A 40 4.49 11.63 -4.92
C LEU A 40 4.69 10.19 -5.47
N GLY A 41 5.72 9.94 -6.27
CA GLY A 41 6.03 8.62 -6.81
C GLY A 41 6.88 7.71 -5.92
N GLU A 42 7.26 8.14 -4.71
CA GLU A 42 8.26 7.45 -3.87
C GLU A 42 7.76 7.07 -2.45
N GLU A 43 6.45 7.12 -2.17
CA GLU A 43 5.90 6.78 -0.85
C GLU A 43 4.74 5.76 -0.94
N MET A 44 5.01 4.55 -1.44
CA MET A 44 4.08 3.42 -1.27
C MET A 44 4.77 2.06 -1.45
N ALA A 45 5.82 1.80 -0.67
CA ALA A 45 6.46 0.48 -0.66
C ALA A 45 7.12 0.18 0.67
N ASP A 46 6.34 0.16 1.75
CA ASP A 46 6.63 -0.54 3.01
C ASP A 46 5.31 -0.76 3.78
N ASP A 47 4.57 -1.82 3.44
CA ASP A 47 3.73 -2.54 4.41
C ASP A 47 3.55 -4.02 3.98
N ASP A 48 4.66 -4.64 3.56
CA ASP A 48 4.86 -6.09 3.74
C ASP A 48 5.35 -6.30 5.18
N ARG A 49 4.54 -5.89 6.17
CA ARG A 49 4.68 -6.39 7.53
C ARG A 49 4.10 -7.78 7.52
N ASP A 50 4.96 -8.76 7.70
CA ASP A 50 4.60 -10.14 8.00
C ASP A 50 3.53 -10.16 9.11
N GLU A 51 2.27 -10.41 8.75
CA GLU A 51 1.13 -10.63 9.66
C GLU A 51 1.21 -12.00 10.37
N ASP A 52 2.42 -12.53 10.62
CA ASP A 52 2.63 -13.90 11.12
C ASP A 52 3.11 -13.98 12.59
N ASP A 53 3.12 -12.89 13.37
CA ASP A 53 3.66 -12.91 14.76
C ASP A 53 2.81 -12.21 15.84
N GLU A 54 1.48 -12.09 15.69
CA GLU A 54 0.58 -11.57 16.76
C GLU A 54 -0.51 -12.55 17.25
N GLU A 55 -0.34 -13.88 17.09
CA GLU A 55 -1.28 -14.88 17.65
C GLU A 55 -0.90 -15.45 19.03
N GLU A 56 0.14 -14.95 19.72
CA GLU A 56 0.62 -15.58 20.98
C GLU A 56 0.62 -14.67 22.23
N GLU A 57 -0.35 -13.76 22.43
CA GLU A 57 -0.50 -13.12 23.76
C GLU A 57 -1.93 -12.66 24.16
N MET A 58 -2.94 -13.53 24.03
CA MET A 58 -4.31 -13.25 24.55
C MET A 58 -4.85 -14.28 25.55
N ALA A 59 -3.99 -15.14 26.12
CA ALA A 59 -4.39 -16.19 27.07
C ALA A 59 -4.21 -15.79 28.55
N ALA A 60 -4.69 -14.63 29.00
CA ALA A 60 -4.65 -14.29 30.43
C ALA A 60 -5.67 -13.24 30.92
N ARG A 61 -6.96 -13.36 30.60
CA ARG A 61 -8.02 -12.74 31.42
C ARG A 61 -9.20 -13.69 31.63
N GLY A 62 -8.99 -14.61 32.58
CA GLY A 62 -10.07 -15.28 33.28
C GLY A 62 -10.75 -14.31 34.25
N GLY A 63 -12.06 -14.18 34.14
CA GLY A 63 -12.92 -13.44 35.07
C GLY A 63 -14.36 -13.88 34.85
N GLY A 64 -14.77 -14.90 35.61
CA GLY A 64 -16.03 -15.59 35.43
C GLY A 64 -17.27 -14.74 35.64
N MET A 65 -18.30 -15.07 34.87
CA MET A 65 -19.68 -14.87 35.25
C MET A 65 -20.49 -16.02 34.65
N ALA A 66 -21.04 -16.87 35.52
CA ALA A 66 -22.01 -17.90 35.21
C ALA A 66 -23.06 -17.85 36.35
N PRO A 67 -24.22 -18.51 36.23
CA PRO A 67 -25.04 -18.78 35.05
C PRO A 67 -26.52 -18.38 35.30
N ASP A 68 -27.34 -18.33 34.25
CA ASP A 68 -28.75 -18.76 34.41
C ASP A 68 -29.30 -19.33 33.10
N GLN A 69 -29.92 -20.51 33.19
CA GLN A 69 -30.61 -21.19 32.09
C GLN A 69 -32.12 -21.08 32.30
N PRO A 70 -32.96 -21.33 31.27
CA PRO A 70 -33.45 -22.70 31.08
C PRO A 70 -33.67 -23.16 29.63
N LYS A 71 -33.26 -24.42 29.39
CA LYS A 71 -33.97 -25.54 28.71
C LYS A 71 -34.94 -25.27 27.55
N GLU A 72 -34.65 -25.91 26.41
CA GLU A 72 -35.57 -26.78 25.62
C GLU A 72 -34.69 -27.57 24.60
N SER A 73 -34.49 -28.89 24.75
CA SER A 73 -35.34 -30.00 24.29
C SER A 73 -35.45 -30.13 22.76
N ALA A 74 -34.56 -30.92 22.14
CA ALA A 74 -34.87 -31.78 21.00
C ALA A 74 -33.78 -32.86 20.76
N GLU A 75 -34.13 -34.11 21.10
CA GLU A 75 -33.66 -35.36 20.46
C GLU A 75 -33.81 -35.26 18.92
N SER A 76 -33.10 -35.90 18.00
CA SER A 76 -32.39 -37.19 17.85
C SER A 76 -31.72 -37.11 16.44
N VAL A 77 -30.60 -37.74 16.07
CA VAL A 77 -30.37 -39.15 15.70
C VAL A 77 -28.89 -39.24 15.22
N ALA A 78 -28.07 -40.11 15.80
CA ALA A 78 -26.81 -40.63 15.23
C ALA A 78 -27.14 -41.89 14.38
N PRO A 79 -26.26 -42.50 13.53
CA PRO A 79 -24.79 -42.49 13.59
C PRO A 79 -24.05 -42.56 12.23
N SER A 80 -22.69 -42.57 12.26
CA SER A 80 -21.78 -43.27 11.32
C SER A 80 -20.51 -42.46 10.93
N ALA A 81 -19.73 -42.02 11.92
CA ALA A 81 -18.35 -41.55 11.72
C ALA A 81 -17.32 -42.21 12.65
N ALA A 82 -17.76 -42.96 13.67
CA ALA A 82 -16.87 -43.54 14.69
C ALA A 82 -16.04 -44.75 14.21
N ALA A 83 -16.43 -45.42 13.12
CA ALA A 83 -15.70 -46.59 12.61
C ALA A 83 -14.45 -46.22 11.77
N ALA A 84 -14.42 -45.05 11.14
CA ALA A 84 -13.28 -44.63 10.31
C ALA A 84 -12.10 -44.10 11.14
N ALA A 85 -12.37 -43.45 12.28
CA ALA A 85 -11.33 -42.92 13.17
C ALA A 85 -10.55 -44.03 13.90
N ALA A 86 -11.21 -45.15 14.24
CA ALA A 86 -10.54 -46.28 14.91
C ALA A 86 -9.58 -47.04 13.97
N ALA A 87 -9.90 -47.13 12.67
CA ALA A 87 -9.02 -47.76 11.69
C ALA A 87 -7.76 -46.91 11.38
N ALA A 88 -7.91 -45.58 11.34
CA ALA A 88 -6.77 -44.66 11.15
C ALA A 88 -5.83 -44.60 12.38
N ALA A 89 -6.38 -44.71 13.59
CA ALA A 89 -5.57 -44.77 14.81
C ALA A 89 -4.72 -46.06 14.85
N ALA A 90 -5.27 -47.20 14.43
CA ALA A 90 -4.55 -48.47 14.40
C ALA A 90 -3.39 -48.51 13.39
N THR A 91 -3.56 -47.91 12.20
CA THR A 91 -2.50 -47.82 11.19
C THR A 91 -1.39 -46.85 11.61
N SER A 92 -1.73 -45.73 12.27
CA SER A 92 -0.72 -44.79 12.78
C SER A 92 0.18 -45.39 13.87
N ALA A 93 -0.40 -46.22 14.76
CA ALA A 93 0.35 -46.88 15.83
C ALA A 93 1.34 -47.94 15.28
N ALA A 94 0.93 -48.69 14.25
CA ALA A 94 1.80 -49.66 13.59
C ALA A 94 2.99 -48.98 12.88
N ALA A 95 2.74 -47.87 12.18
CA ALA A 95 3.80 -47.10 11.50
C ALA A 95 4.83 -46.53 12.49
N SER A 96 4.39 -46.04 13.65
CA SER A 96 5.31 -45.56 14.70
C SER A 96 6.20 -46.67 15.26
N ALA A 97 5.66 -47.88 15.40
CA ALA A 97 6.42 -49.04 15.90
C ALA A 97 7.51 -49.48 14.92
N GLU A 98 7.30 -49.35 13.60
CA GLU A 98 8.35 -49.63 12.61
C GLU A 98 9.41 -48.52 12.56
N LEU A 99 9.00 -47.24 12.63
CA LEU A 99 9.92 -46.10 12.63
C LEU A 99 10.86 -46.09 13.85
N SER A 100 10.42 -46.60 15.00
CA SER A 100 11.25 -46.67 16.20
C SER A 100 12.45 -47.62 16.06
N LYS A 101 12.38 -48.64 15.19
CA LYS A 101 13.46 -49.61 14.92
C LYS A 101 14.57 -49.04 14.03
N LEU A 102 14.32 -47.95 13.31
CA LEU A 102 15.31 -47.31 12.42
C LEU A 102 16.38 -46.54 13.23
N LYS A 103 17.59 -46.46 12.66
CA LYS A 103 18.66 -45.63 13.20
C LYS A 103 18.39 -44.15 12.88
N VAL A 104 18.93 -43.24 13.70
CA VAL A 104 18.76 -41.79 13.53
C VAL A 104 19.18 -41.29 12.14
N ALA A 105 20.23 -41.88 11.55
CA ALA A 105 20.66 -41.55 10.18
C ALA A 105 19.55 -41.82 9.15
N GLN A 106 18.94 -43.00 9.20
CA GLN A 106 17.86 -43.41 8.28
C GLN A 106 16.61 -42.53 8.46
N LEU A 107 16.30 -42.12 9.69
CA LEU A 107 15.20 -41.19 9.96
C LEU A 107 15.45 -39.81 9.36
N LYS A 108 16.69 -39.30 9.44
CA LYS A 108 17.07 -38.02 8.82
C LYS A 108 17.03 -38.08 7.29
N ASP A 109 17.43 -39.19 6.69
CA ASP A 109 17.36 -39.38 5.24
C ASP A 109 15.90 -39.39 4.77
N LYS A 110 15.00 -40.10 5.47
CA LYS A 110 13.55 -40.05 5.21
C LYS A 110 12.96 -38.64 5.38
N CYS A 111 13.38 -37.90 6.41
CA CYS A 111 12.95 -36.50 6.55
C CYS A 111 13.45 -35.62 5.40
N ARG A 112 14.69 -35.82 4.91
CA ARG A 112 15.25 -35.05 3.79
C ARG A 112 14.53 -35.34 2.48
N GLU A 113 14.18 -36.61 2.25
CA GLU A 113 13.40 -37.05 1.09
C GLU A 113 12.00 -36.41 1.06
N LEU A 114 11.39 -36.23 2.24
CA LEU A 114 10.09 -35.57 2.40
C LEU A 114 10.16 -34.03 2.56
N GLY A 115 11.36 -33.43 2.46
CA GLY A 115 11.55 -31.97 2.64
C GLY A 115 11.30 -31.48 4.08
N LEU A 116 11.33 -32.37 5.08
CA LEU A 116 11.12 -32.06 6.49
C LEU A 116 12.44 -31.68 7.20
N LYS A 117 12.34 -30.88 8.26
CA LYS A 117 13.49 -30.47 9.09
C LYS A 117 14.18 -31.68 9.74
N VAL A 118 15.49 -31.82 9.53
CA VAL A 118 16.32 -32.97 9.97
C VAL A 118 16.96 -32.83 11.36
N GLY A 119 16.72 -31.73 12.08
CA GLY A 119 17.24 -31.48 13.43
C GLY A 119 16.30 -31.95 14.53
N GLY A 120 16.83 -32.37 15.68
CA GLY A 120 16.04 -32.78 16.86
C GLY A 120 16.44 -34.13 17.44
N LYS A 121 15.78 -34.51 18.55
CA LYS A 121 15.90 -35.85 19.13
C LYS A 121 15.25 -36.91 18.22
N LYS A 122 15.61 -38.18 18.41
CA LYS A 122 15.08 -39.30 17.59
C LYS A 122 13.54 -39.36 17.60
N GLU A 123 12.94 -39.08 18.75
CA GLU A 123 11.48 -39.08 18.94
C GLU A 123 10.78 -38.00 18.12
N GLU A 124 11.35 -36.78 18.05
CA GLU A 124 10.81 -35.70 17.22
C GLU A 124 10.82 -36.03 15.73
N LEU A 125 11.87 -36.73 15.26
CA LEU A 125 11.95 -37.19 13.87
C LEU A 125 10.86 -38.23 13.57
N ILE A 126 10.60 -39.15 14.50
CA ILE A 126 9.54 -40.16 14.35
C ILE A 126 8.16 -39.48 14.35
N GLN A 127 7.94 -38.54 15.25
CA GLN A 127 6.69 -37.79 15.33
C GLN A 127 6.40 -37.04 14.02
N ARG A 128 7.38 -36.30 13.46
CA ARG A 128 7.22 -35.59 12.17
C ARG A 128 6.89 -36.52 11.02
N LEU A 129 7.57 -37.67 10.92
CA LEU A 129 7.28 -38.66 9.88
C LEU A 129 5.88 -39.26 10.03
N SER A 130 5.42 -39.50 11.26
CA SER A 130 4.07 -40.01 11.51
C SER A 130 2.97 -38.99 11.19
N THR A 131 3.17 -37.71 11.50
CA THR A 131 2.19 -36.65 11.20
C THR A 131 2.09 -36.37 9.70
N ASN A 132 3.22 -36.39 8.98
CA ASN A 132 3.23 -36.14 7.54
C ASN A 132 2.57 -37.27 6.72
N ALA A 133 2.69 -38.52 7.19
CA ALA A 133 2.01 -39.67 6.57
C ALA A 133 0.47 -39.55 6.60
N GLY A 134 -0.08 -38.76 7.54
CA GLY A 134 -1.51 -38.43 7.57
C GLY A 134 -1.89 -37.19 6.75
N GLY A 135 -0.94 -36.26 6.52
CA GLY A 135 -1.19 -34.97 5.86
C GLY A 135 -1.10 -34.98 4.32
N GLU A 136 -0.59 -36.06 3.72
CA GLU A 136 -0.44 -36.18 2.26
C GLU A 136 -1.79 -36.26 1.50
N LEU A 137 -2.90 -36.54 2.20
CA LEU A 137 -4.25 -36.55 1.62
C LEU A 137 -4.96 -35.19 1.59
N GLU A 138 -4.53 -34.21 2.39
CA GLU A 138 -5.15 -32.87 2.41
C GLU A 138 -4.48 -31.91 1.42
N LYS A 139 -3.15 -32.01 1.22
CA LYS A 139 -2.42 -31.14 0.27
C LYS A 139 -2.64 -31.45 -1.22
N ALA A 140 -3.37 -32.53 -1.54
CA ALA A 140 -3.78 -32.84 -2.90
C ALA A 140 -5.00 -32.01 -3.38
N LYS A 141 -5.71 -31.30 -2.47
CA LYS A 141 -6.86 -30.45 -2.85
C LYS A 141 -6.46 -29.03 -3.25
N ASP A 142 -5.31 -28.52 -2.79
CA ASP A 142 -4.89 -27.14 -3.07
C ASP A 142 -4.12 -26.96 -4.39
N ASN A 143 -3.64 -28.05 -4.99
CA ASN A 143 -2.95 -28.00 -6.29
C ASN A 143 -3.91 -28.08 -7.50
N ASN A 144 -5.23 -28.17 -7.28
CA ASN A 144 -6.23 -28.08 -8.36
C ASN A 144 -6.68 -26.62 -8.62
N LYS A 145 -5.76 -25.66 -8.52
CA LYS A 145 -5.97 -24.23 -8.84
C LYS A 145 -5.22 -23.78 -10.10
N GLU A 146 -4.82 -24.72 -10.96
CA GLU A 146 -4.26 -24.44 -12.30
C GLU A 146 -5.23 -24.76 -13.46
N ALA A 147 -6.45 -25.23 -13.16
CA ALA A 147 -7.45 -25.61 -14.17
C ALA A 147 -8.40 -24.48 -14.64
N ASP A 148 -8.36 -23.28 -14.04
CA ASP A 148 -9.23 -22.14 -14.44
C ASP A 148 -8.62 -21.24 -15.53
N LYS A 149 -7.86 -21.81 -16.46
CA LYS A 149 -7.41 -21.07 -17.67
C LYS A 149 -8.52 -20.89 -18.71
N ASN A 150 -9.70 -21.47 -18.51
CA ASN A 150 -10.88 -21.26 -19.35
C ASN A 150 -11.83 -20.15 -18.83
N ASP A 151 -11.51 -19.49 -17.72
CA ASP A 151 -12.28 -18.34 -17.21
C ASP A 151 -11.95 -17.01 -17.90
N ALA A 152 -11.01 -17.01 -18.86
CA ALA A 152 -10.63 -15.83 -19.63
C ALA A 152 -11.77 -15.26 -20.51
N GLU A 153 -12.86 -16.00 -20.73
CA GLU A 153 -14.03 -15.53 -21.50
C GLU A 153 -15.22 -15.11 -20.64
N LYS A 154 -15.21 -15.35 -19.32
CA LYS A 154 -16.32 -14.87 -18.48
C LYS A 154 -16.19 -13.36 -18.31
N ALA A 155 -17.28 -12.65 -18.57
CA ALA A 155 -17.35 -11.21 -18.37
C ALA A 155 -16.88 -10.87 -16.94
N PRO A 156 -15.91 -9.96 -16.76
CA PRO A 156 -15.38 -9.63 -15.45
C PRO A 156 -16.50 -9.12 -14.54
N THR A 157 -16.51 -9.53 -13.28
CA THR A 157 -17.45 -8.98 -12.30
C THR A 157 -17.16 -7.49 -12.09
N TRP A 158 -18.20 -6.64 -12.13
CA TRP A 158 -18.08 -5.18 -11.96
C TRP A 158 -17.21 -4.75 -10.77
N THR A 159 -17.29 -5.47 -9.64
CA THR A 159 -16.55 -5.15 -8.42
C THR A 159 -15.03 -5.14 -8.59
N LYS A 160 -14.51 -5.98 -9.49
CA LYS A 160 -13.09 -6.16 -9.79
C LYS A 160 -12.72 -5.68 -11.20
N SER A 161 -13.62 -4.93 -11.86
CA SER A 161 -13.40 -4.51 -13.24
C SER A 161 -12.62 -3.20 -13.29
N LYS A 162 -11.76 -3.07 -14.30
CA LYS A 162 -11.06 -1.81 -14.59
C LYS A 162 -12.03 -0.66 -14.87
N ALA A 163 -13.22 -0.96 -15.39
CA ALA A 163 -14.28 0.02 -15.65
C ALA A 163 -14.72 0.77 -14.38
N LYS A 164 -14.83 0.06 -13.25
CA LYS A 164 -15.15 0.66 -11.97
C LYS A 164 -14.03 1.58 -11.49
N ASP A 165 -12.78 1.16 -11.64
CA ASP A 165 -11.61 1.94 -11.21
C ASP A 165 -11.48 3.22 -12.04
N THR A 166 -11.62 3.15 -13.37
CA THR A 166 -11.58 4.32 -14.23
C THR A 166 -12.70 5.31 -13.92
N LEU A 167 -13.91 4.84 -13.64
CA LEU A 167 -15.01 5.71 -13.21
C LEU A 167 -14.73 6.36 -11.87
N TYR A 168 -14.20 5.60 -10.90
CA TYR A 168 -13.82 6.14 -9.61
C TYR A 168 -12.75 7.24 -9.75
N ASP A 169 -11.73 7.02 -10.58
CA ASP A 169 -10.69 8.02 -10.87
C ASP A 169 -11.29 9.28 -11.53
N MET A 170 -12.24 9.13 -12.46
CA MET A 170 -12.92 10.28 -13.09
C MET A 170 -13.76 11.09 -12.09
N ILE A 171 -14.34 10.43 -11.08
CA ILE A 171 -15.06 11.10 -9.99
C ILE A 171 -14.08 11.86 -9.09
N VAL A 172 -12.99 11.20 -8.66
CA VAL A 172 -11.98 11.83 -7.77
C VAL A 172 -11.28 13.00 -8.46
N THR A 173 -10.99 12.89 -9.76
CA THR A 173 -10.37 13.96 -10.56
C THR A 173 -11.35 15.09 -10.92
N GLY A 174 -12.64 14.96 -10.64
CA GLY A 174 -13.65 15.96 -10.96
C GLY A 174 -13.99 16.07 -12.45
N LYS A 175 -13.66 15.05 -13.25
CA LYS A 175 -14.05 14.99 -14.68
C LYS A 175 -15.51 14.63 -14.86
N VAL A 176 -16.10 13.97 -13.87
CA VAL A 176 -17.53 13.65 -13.84
C VAL A 176 -18.31 14.85 -13.30
N PRO A 177 -19.27 15.38 -14.06
CA PRO A 177 -20.13 16.48 -13.61
C PRO A 177 -20.98 16.09 -12.39
N SER A 178 -21.50 17.11 -11.71
CA SER A 178 -22.29 16.93 -10.49
C SER A 178 -23.60 16.19 -10.77
N LYS A 179 -24.23 15.66 -9.71
CA LYS A 179 -25.51 14.92 -9.79
C LYS A 179 -26.64 15.75 -10.41
N GLU A 180 -26.57 17.07 -10.30
CA GLU A 180 -27.58 18.02 -10.77
C GLU A 180 -27.46 18.34 -12.26
N GLU A 181 -26.27 18.18 -12.85
CA GLU A 181 -25.98 18.64 -14.21
C GLU A 181 -26.30 17.60 -15.27
N ILE A 182 -26.01 16.32 -15.01
CA ILE A 182 -26.12 15.25 -16.02
C ILE A 182 -26.78 14.01 -15.40
N THR A 183 -27.74 13.44 -16.14
CA THR A 183 -28.37 12.19 -15.72
C THR A 183 -27.38 11.02 -15.80
N PRO A 184 -27.47 9.99 -14.93
CA PRO A 184 -26.54 8.86 -14.99
C PRO A 184 -26.51 8.14 -16.34
N LYS A 185 -27.61 8.22 -17.11
CA LYS A 185 -27.71 7.65 -18.45
C LYS A 185 -26.91 8.44 -19.48
N GLU A 186 -27.09 9.76 -19.52
CA GLU A 186 -26.31 10.65 -20.40
C GLU A 186 -24.82 10.58 -20.10
N LEU A 187 -24.45 10.54 -18.82
CA LEU A 187 -23.06 10.37 -18.40
C LEU A 187 -22.45 9.08 -18.95
N PHE A 188 -23.19 7.97 -18.86
CA PHE A 188 -22.74 6.68 -19.38
C PHE A 188 -22.56 6.71 -20.89
N GLU A 189 -23.53 7.28 -21.62
CA GLU A 189 -23.51 7.37 -23.09
C GLU A 189 -22.38 8.28 -23.60
N GLN A 190 -22.17 9.43 -22.97
CA GLN A 190 -21.21 10.44 -23.42
C GLN A 190 -19.77 10.14 -23.03
N TYR A 191 -19.54 9.66 -21.79
CA TYR A 191 -18.18 9.55 -21.24
C TYR A 191 -17.65 8.12 -21.20
N LEU A 192 -18.52 7.11 -21.01
CA LEU A 192 -18.09 5.75 -20.69
C LEU A 192 -18.26 4.77 -21.85
N LYS A 193 -19.25 4.97 -22.72
CA LYS A 193 -19.57 4.06 -23.83
C LYS A 193 -18.42 3.83 -24.80
N HIS A 194 -17.57 4.84 -25.00
CA HIS A 194 -16.44 4.78 -25.92
C HIS A 194 -15.17 4.18 -25.30
N LEU A 195 -15.14 3.97 -23.98
CA LEU A 195 -13.96 3.46 -23.30
C LEU A 195 -13.83 1.94 -23.49
N PRO A 196 -12.63 1.43 -23.84
CA PRO A 196 -12.42 -0.01 -24.07
C PRO A 196 -12.69 -0.86 -22.81
N GLU A 197 -12.53 -0.29 -21.62
CA GLU A 197 -12.79 -0.96 -20.33
C GLU A 197 -14.28 -1.33 -20.17
N TYR A 198 -15.18 -0.63 -20.85
CA TYR A 198 -16.62 -0.81 -20.76
C TYR A 198 -17.19 -1.80 -21.80
N LYS A 199 -16.32 -2.47 -22.57
CA LYS A 199 -16.74 -3.42 -23.62
C LYS A 199 -17.73 -4.49 -23.12
N TYR A 200 -17.56 -4.97 -21.88
CA TYR A 200 -18.40 -6.02 -21.27
C TYR A 200 -19.60 -5.48 -20.47
N PHE A 201 -19.75 -4.15 -20.38
CA PHE A 201 -20.73 -3.51 -19.52
C PHE A 201 -21.62 -2.53 -20.30
N GLN A 202 -21.98 -2.86 -21.55
CA GLN A 202 -22.77 -1.97 -22.41
C GLN A 202 -24.23 -1.81 -21.95
N ASP A 203 -24.77 -2.82 -21.26
CA ASP A 203 -26.17 -2.83 -20.82
C ASP A 203 -26.35 -2.01 -19.53
N TYR A 204 -26.75 -0.76 -19.69
CA TYR A 204 -26.97 0.20 -18.60
C TYR A 204 -27.92 -0.33 -17.50
N THR A 205 -29.06 -0.89 -17.90
CA THR A 205 -30.10 -1.38 -16.99
C THR A 205 -29.69 -2.67 -16.29
N ALA A 206 -29.13 -3.64 -17.02
CA ALA A 206 -28.64 -4.89 -16.44
C ALA A 206 -27.50 -4.66 -15.44
N LEU A 207 -26.68 -3.63 -15.68
CA LEU A 207 -25.60 -3.27 -14.78
C LEU A 207 -26.10 -2.63 -13.47
N GLY A 208 -27.28 -2.02 -13.45
CA GLY A 208 -27.72 -1.16 -12.35
C GLY A 208 -26.79 0.05 -12.17
N PHE A 209 -26.40 0.67 -13.29
CA PHE A 209 -25.33 1.68 -13.31
C PHE A 209 -25.62 2.89 -12.39
N ALA A 210 -26.86 3.37 -12.34
CA ALA A 210 -27.24 4.52 -11.50
C ALA A 210 -26.91 4.30 -10.02
N SER A 211 -27.26 3.14 -9.47
CA SER A 211 -26.98 2.80 -8.07
C SER A 211 -25.48 2.68 -7.81
N LYS A 212 -24.73 2.09 -8.76
CA LYS A 212 -23.28 1.96 -8.68
C LYS A 212 -22.57 3.32 -8.73
N LEU A 213 -23.02 4.22 -9.61
CA LEU A 213 -22.50 5.58 -9.70
C LEU A 213 -22.78 6.36 -8.40
N GLY A 214 -23.99 6.25 -7.85
CA GLY A 214 -24.34 6.85 -6.55
C GLY A 214 -23.40 6.37 -5.45
N TYR A 215 -23.27 5.04 -5.30
CA TYR A 215 -22.34 4.45 -4.32
C TYR A 215 -20.89 4.92 -4.48
N LEU A 216 -20.38 5.03 -5.72
CA LEU A 216 -19.01 5.50 -5.95
C LEU A 216 -18.84 6.99 -5.62
N ARG A 217 -19.85 7.82 -5.88
CA ARG A 217 -19.85 9.24 -5.49
C ARG A 217 -19.84 9.40 -3.98
N ASP A 218 -20.70 8.67 -3.28
CA ASP A 218 -20.75 8.69 -1.81
C ASP A 218 -19.42 8.25 -1.20
N LYS A 219 -18.84 7.17 -1.74
CA LYS A 219 -17.53 6.66 -1.30
C LYS A 219 -16.37 7.62 -1.59
N ALA A 220 -16.42 8.32 -2.72
CA ALA A 220 -15.42 9.34 -3.06
C ALA A 220 -15.54 10.54 -2.12
N ALA A 221 -16.76 11.00 -1.84
CA ALA A 221 -17.03 12.08 -0.89
C ALA A 221 -16.55 11.71 0.53
N GLU A 222 -16.92 10.52 1.04
CA GLU A 222 -16.48 10.04 2.36
C GLU A 222 -14.94 10.03 2.50
N ARG A 223 -14.24 9.58 1.45
CA ARG A 223 -12.77 9.55 1.43
C ARG A 223 -12.16 10.94 1.35
N GLN A 224 -12.76 11.86 0.58
CA GLN A 224 -12.32 13.25 0.52
C GLN A 224 -12.52 13.96 1.85
N ASP A 225 -13.66 13.76 2.51
CA ASP A 225 -13.93 14.35 3.82
C ASP A 225 -12.95 13.83 4.88
N ARG A 226 -12.72 12.51 4.93
CA ARG A 226 -11.70 11.91 5.80
C ARG A 226 -10.31 12.49 5.51
N SER A 227 -9.91 12.57 4.24
CA SER A 227 -8.62 13.15 3.86
C SER A 227 -8.49 14.63 4.25
N ARG A 228 -9.58 15.41 4.19
CA ARG A 228 -9.59 16.81 4.62
C ARG A 228 -9.47 16.94 6.13
N ASP A 229 -10.13 16.07 6.87
CA ASP A 229 -10.07 16.07 8.33
C ASP A 229 -8.71 15.58 8.83
N ASP A 230 -8.14 14.55 8.21
CA ASP A 230 -6.76 14.10 8.47
C ASP A 230 -5.75 15.22 8.15
N ALA A 231 -5.94 15.95 7.04
CA ALA A 231 -5.08 17.09 6.70
C ALA A 231 -5.15 18.21 7.75
N LYS A 232 -6.35 18.57 8.23
CA LYS A 232 -6.52 19.56 9.32
C LYS A 232 -5.91 19.08 10.63
N ALA A 233 -6.07 17.79 10.96
CA ALA A 233 -5.48 17.19 12.15
C ALA A 233 -3.96 17.27 12.08
N LEU A 234 -3.36 16.94 10.93
CA LEU A 234 -1.92 17.07 10.70
C LEU A 234 -1.44 18.53 10.75
N GLU A 235 -2.20 19.48 10.20
CA GLU A 235 -1.89 20.91 10.30
C GLU A 235 -1.90 21.39 11.75
N HIS A 236 -2.91 21.00 12.51
CA HIS A 236 -3.00 21.28 13.95
C HIS A 236 -1.85 20.65 14.73
N ASP A 237 -1.54 19.38 14.48
CA ASP A 237 -0.43 18.69 15.14
C ASP A 237 0.92 19.32 14.80
N ARG A 238 1.10 19.84 13.57
CA ARG A 238 2.30 20.60 13.18
C ARG A 238 2.39 21.97 13.87
N LEU A 239 1.28 22.58 14.27
CA LEU A 239 1.29 23.79 15.08
C LEU A 239 1.75 23.52 16.52
N ILE A 240 1.37 22.37 17.09
CA ILE A 240 1.77 21.96 18.45
C ILE A 240 3.20 21.40 18.45
N TYR A 241 3.51 20.56 17.48
CA TYR A 241 4.77 19.86 17.32
C TYR A 241 5.39 20.26 15.98
N PRO A 242 6.06 21.43 15.92
CA PRO A 242 6.72 21.85 14.70
C PRO A 242 7.73 20.78 14.25
N PRO A 243 7.93 20.62 12.93
CA PRO A 243 8.89 19.67 12.40
C PRO A 243 10.26 19.97 12.99
N ARG A 244 10.95 18.91 13.41
CA ARG A 244 12.32 19.05 13.93
C ARG A 244 13.20 19.65 12.83
N THR A 245 13.94 20.68 13.16
CA THR A 245 14.92 21.29 12.24
C THR A 245 16.27 20.59 12.31
N GLU A 246 16.56 19.96 13.45
CA GLU A 246 17.86 19.36 13.77
C GLU A 246 17.73 17.89 14.19
N ASP A 247 18.73 17.10 13.81
CA ASP A 247 18.94 15.72 14.24
C ASP A 247 19.45 15.69 15.70
N THR A 248 19.49 14.50 16.29
CA THR A 248 20.10 14.17 17.61
C THR A 248 21.51 14.72 17.82
N LYS A 249 22.24 15.02 16.74
CA LYS A 249 23.59 15.60 16.79
C LYS A 249 23.63 17.12 16.56
N GLY A 250 22.47 17.79 16.53
CA GLY A 250 22.37 19.24 16.25
C GLY A 250 22.65 19.62 14.80
N ARG A 251 22.60 18.65 13.87
CA ARG A 251 22.79 18.90 12.43
C ARG A 251 21.44 19.14 11.78
N PRO A 252 21.33 20.00 10.75
CA PRO A 252 20.10 20.13 9.99
C PRO A 252 19.58 18.78 9.49
N ILE A 253 18.27 18.58 9.48
CA ILE A 253 17.69 17.36 8.91
C ILE A 253 18.05 17.28 7.42
N TRP A 254 18.60 16.14 7.02
CA TRP A 254 19.02 15.90 5.64
C TRP A 254 17.82 15.84 4.67
N GLU A 255 16.73 15.23 5.11
CA GLU A 255 15.52 15.04 4.32
C GLU A 255 14.83 16.38 4.04
N GLY A 256 14.60 16.70 2.77
CA GLY A 256 14.07 17.99 2.32
C GLY A 256 15.09 19.14 2.38
N SER A 257 16.36 18.87 2.73
CA SER A 257 17.37 19.92 2.76
C SER A 257 17.82 20.34 1.35
N PRO A 258 18.30 21.58 1.17
CA PRO A 258 18.90 22.02 -0.09
C PRO A 258 20.10 21.16 -0.52
N ALA A 259 20.83 20.59 0.44
CA ALA A 259 21.93 19.68 0.17
C ALA A 259 21.47 18.37 -0.47
N GLN A 260 20.34 17.80 -0.02
CA GLN A 260 19.78 16.59 -0.61
C GLN A 260 19.34 16.84 -2.06
N GLU A 261 18.64 17.95 -2.32
CA GLU A 261 18.22 18.32 -3.67
C GLU A 261 19.42 18.52 -4.61
N GLN A 262 20.44 19.24 -4.15
CA GLN A 262 21.66 19.48 -4.93
C GLN A 262 22.39 18.17 -5.22
N LEU A 263 22.44 17.24 -4.25
CA LEU A 263 23.04 15.93 -4.46
C LEU A 263 22.26 15.08 -5.47
N ARG A 264 20.93 15.10 -5.41
CA ARG A 264 20.07 14.45 -6.42
C ARG A 264 20.35 15.01 -7.82
N LYS A 265 20.51 16.33 -7.96
CA LYS A 265 20.87 16.99 -9.23
C LYS A 265 22.25 16.54 -9.72
N ASP A 266 23.26 16.50 -8.84
CA ASP A 266 24.62 16.10 -9.20
C ASP A 266 24.73 14.60 -9.57
N ILE A 267 23.97 13.73 -8.90
CA ILE A 267 23.88 12.30 -9.25
C ILE A 267 23.15 12.13 -10.58
N LYS A 268 22.05 12.87 -10.84
CA LYS A 268 21.35 12.86 -12.13
C LYS A 268 22.24 13.36 -13.28
N ALA A 269 23.12 14.32 -13.00
CA ALA A 269 24.14 14.80 -13.93
C ALA A 269 25.34 13.84 -14.10
N GLY A 270 25.44 12.78 -13.29
CA GLY A 270 26.50 11.77 -13.39
C GLY A 270 27.83 12.16 -12.73
N LYS A 271 27.93 13.32 -12.08
CA LYS A 271 29.19 13.85 -11.49
C LYS A 271 29.81 12.93 -10.44
N GLN A 272 28.98 12.13 -9.77
CA GLN A 272 29.40 11.15 -8.77
C GLN A 272 30.31 10.04 -9.36
N LYS A 273 30.25 9.78 -10.67
CA LYS A 273 31.12 8.81 -11.33
C LYS A 273 32.50 9.38 -11.65
N ASP A 274 32.56 10.68 -11.93
CA ASP A 274 33.77 11.36 -12.39
C ASP A 274 34.58 11.94 -11.22
N LEU A 275 33.91 12.36 -10.15
CA LEU A 275 34.52 13.01 -8.99
C LEU A 275 34.51 12.10 -7.77
N PHE A 276 35.63 12.07 -7.04
CA PHE A 276 35.67 11.47 -5.72
C PHE A 276 34.68 12.17 -4.78
N PRO A 277 34.04 11.45 -3.83
CA PRO A 277 33.09 12.02 -2.88
C PRO A 277 33.58 13.27 -2.15
N ARG A 278 34.89 13.33 -1.86
CA ARG A 278 35.52 14.49 -1.22
C ARG A 278 35.50 15.73 -2.12
N HIS A 279 35.85 15.59 -3.40
CA HIS A 279 35.82 16.72 -4.33
C HIS A 279 34.39 17.17 -4.62
N LEU A 280 33.45 16.21 -4.71
CA LEU A 280 32.03 16.55 -4.87
C LEU A 280 31.51 17.37 -3.66
N TYR A 281 31.88 16.96 -2.45
CA TYR A 281 31.57 17.67 -1.21
C TYR A 281 32.15 19.10 -1.19
N GLU A 282 33.44 19.25 -1.55
CA GLU A 282 34.11 20.56 -1.59
C GLU A 282 33.61 21.46 -2.74
N SER A 283 32.91 20.90 -3.74
CA SER A 283 32.46 21.65 -4.92
C SER A 283 31.25 22.55 -4.70
N GLN A 284 30.44 22.30 -3.65
CA GLN A 284 29.25 23.08 -3.33
C GLN A 284 29.24 23.47 -1.86
N GLN A 285 29.08 24.77 -1.59
CA GLN A 285 29.00 25.30 -0.22
C GLN A 285 27.89 24.65 0.61
N VAL A 286 26.76 24.38 -0.04
CA VAL A 286 25.57 23.78 0.58
C VAL A 286 25.90 22.45 1.31
N TYR A 287 26.91 21.71 0.82
CA TYR A 287 27.30 20.44 1.42
C TYR A 287 28.13 20.62 2.69
N TYR A 288 29.23 21.40 2.59
CA TYR A 288 30.22 21.45 3.67
C TYR A 288 29.88 22.39 4.81
N GLU A 289 28.94 23.30 4.60
CA GLU A 289 28.48 24.22 5.65
C GLU A 289 27.61 23.52 6.71
N ASN A 290 26.85 22.49 6.30
CA ASN A 290 25.81 21.89 7.13
C ASN A 290 26.10 20.45 7.56
N TYR A 291 26.98 19.74 6.87
CA TYR A 291 27.16 18.30 7.04
C TYR A 291 28.62 17.90 7.02
N ASP A 292 29.00 16.88 7.79
CA ASP A 292 30.34 16.33 7.76
C ASP A 292 30.59 15.49 6.50
N LEU A 293 31.86 15.43 6.06
CA LEU A 293 32.27 14.65 4.89
C LEU A 293 31.85 13.17 4.98
N ASP A 294 31.98 12.54 6.15
CA ASP A 294 31.62 11.13 6.33
C ASP A 294 30.10 10.91 6.28
N PHE A 295 29.32 11.85 6.81
CA PHE A 295 27.87 11.82 6.67
C PHE A 295 27.45 11.98 5.20
N PHE A 296 28.05 12.94 4.50
CA PHE A 296 27.78 13.19 3.09
C PHE A 296 28.11 11.97 2.20
N ARG A 297 29.26 11.32 2.42
CA ARG A 297 29.63 10.06 1.73
C ARG A 297 28.55 8.99 1.86
N ASN A 298 28.03 8.79 3.07
CA ASN A 298 26.95 7.83 3.31
C ASN A 298 25.67 8.22 2.56
N LYS A 299 25.34 9.52 2.49
CA LYS A 299 24.17 10.02 1.76
C LYS A 299 24.29 9.84 0.24
N ILE A 300 25.48 9.96 -0.34
CA ILE A 300 25.70 9.62 -1.76
C ILE A 300 25.25 8.18 -2.05
N TYR A 301 25.71 7.22 -1.24
CA TYR A 301 25.35 5.81 -1.45
C TYR A 301 23.86 5.54 -1.26
N GLN A 302 23.22 6.20 -0.28
CA GLN A 302 21.78 6.07 -0.05
C GLN A 302 20.97 6.58 -1.25
N VAL A 303 21.32 7.76 -1.78
CA VAL A 303 20.62 8.33 -2.96
C VAL A 303 20.85 7.46 -4.19
N GLU A 304 22.07 6.96 -4.41
CA GLU A 304 22.34 6.03 -5.52
C GLU A 304 21.51 4.74 -5.41
N LYS A 305 21.39 4.18 -4.20
CA LYS A 305 20.57 2.99 -3.95
C LYS A 305 19.08 3.27 -4.19
N ALA A 306 18.56 4.41 -3.73
CA ALA A 306 17.18 4.82 -3.97
C ALA A 306 16.89 4.94 -5.48
N MET A 307 17.76 5.61 -6.24
CA MET A 307 17.64 5.73 -7.69
C MET A 307 17.62 4.37 -8.40
N LYS A 308 18.48 3.44 -7.98
CA LYS A 308 18.48 2.06 -8.50
C LYS A 308 17.17 1.33 -8.17
N ARG A 309 16.62 1.50 -6.96
CA ARG A 309 15.32 0.92 -6.55
C ARG A 309 14.19 1.46 -7.43
N VAL A 310 14.11 2.78 -7.62
CA VAL A 310 13.10 3.40 -8.49
C VAL A 310 13.17 2.87 -9.92
N ALA A 311 14.38 2.76 -10.49
CA ALA A 311 14.57 2.18 -11.82
C ALA A 311 14.12 0.71 -11.90
N TRP A 312 14.43 -0.08 -10.86
CA TRP A 312 14.00 -1.48 -10.77
C TRP A 312 12.48 -1.63 -10.65
N VAL A 313 11.81 -0.80 -9.84
CA VAL A 313 10.34 -0.79 -9.70
C VAL A 313 9.70 -0.47 -11.05
N LYS A 314 10.13 0.60 -11.71
CA LYS A 314 9.63 0.98 -13.05
C LYS A 314 9.80 -0.15 -14.07
N ALA A 315 10.99 -0.76 -14.14
CA ALA A 315 11.25 -1.88 -15.04
C ALA A 315 10.39 -3.11 -14.71
N THR A 316 10.10 -3.35 -13.43
CA THR A 316 9.25 -4.45 -12.99
C THR A 316 7.79 -4.20 -13.36
N ASP A 317 7.31 -2.97 -13.22
CA ASP A 317 5.96 -2.57 -13.61
C ASP A 317 5.75 -2.62 -15.12
N GLU A 318 6.74 -2.20 -15.92
CA GLU A 318 6.71 -2.35 -17.38
C GLU A 318 6.66 -3.82 -17.80
N LYS A 319 7.43 -4.70 -17.14
CA LYS A 319 7.37 -6.16 -17.37
C LYS A 319 6.00 -6.72 -17.02
N LYS A 320 5.38 -6.27 -15.92
CA LYS A 320 4.00 -6.66 -15.54
C LYS A 320 2.97 -6.16 -16.57
N LYS A 321 3.12 -4.94 -17.08
CA LYS A 321 2.25 -4.37 -18.12
C LYS A 321 2.35 -5.16 -19.44
N LYS A 322 3.56 -5.57 -19.86
CA LYS A 322 3.76 -6.38 -21.09
C LYS A 322 3.21 -7.80 -21.01
N LYS A 323 3.00 -8.34 -19.80
CA LYS A 323 2.40 -9.67 -19.58
C LYS A 323 0.87 -9.65 -19.54
N LYS A 324 0.25 -8.48 -19.42
CA LYS A 324 -1.21 -8.29 -19.39
C LYS A 324 -1.71 -7.93 -20.78
#